data_AF-A0A0F9GBT9-F1
#
_entry.id   AF-A0A0F9GBT9-F1
#
_cell.length_a   1.000
_cell.length_b   1.000
_cell.length_c   1.000
_cell.angle_alpha   90.00
_cell.angle_beta   90.00
_cell.angle_gamma   90.00
#
_symmetry.space_group_name_H-M   'P 1'
#
loop_
_entity.id
_entity.type
_entity.pdbx_description
1 polymer ?
#
loop_
_entity_poly.entity_id
_entity_poly.type
_entity_poly.pdbx_seq_one_letter_code
_entity_poly.pdbx_strand_id
1 'polypeptide(L)'
;PAMVEAGLLLIPSVSNLSEIDQYGNVNVTMEYTLAHKDGEVWPDKITIIGTGNDKNSKGGVGDKGTYKAMTGANKYLLFKLFQIETGDDPEKTEADAPKPATRGAKLHGPLKVMELKEKMRAFAGDLAAVSDEVELVGCLNGYQSVLDQCQRDLPDWWFGDGKDINGAMERIEARRAELKSAETIYDGPATE
;
A
#
# COMPACT_ATOMS: atom_id res chain seq x y z
N PRO A 1 -3.61 6.74 25.88
CA PRO A 1 -2.36 5.98 25.64
C PRO A 1 -1.77 5.49 26.96
N ALA A 2 -1.44 4.20 27.06
CA ALA A 2 -1.13 3.53 28.33
C ALA A 2 -0.10 4.25 29.23
N MET A 3 0.96 4.82 28.64
CA MET A 3 1.95 5.59 29.41
C MET A 3 1.36 6.84 30.06
N VAL A 4 0.51 7.58 29.34
CA VAL A 4 -0.15 8.80 29.86
C VAL A 4 -1.12 8.45 30.99
N GLU A 5 -1.86 7.36 30.84
CA GLU A 5 -2.77 6.85 31.90
C GLU A 5 -1.99 6.45 33.16
N ALA A 6 -0.81 5.86 32.98
CA ALA A 6 0.13 5.55 34.05
C ALA A 6 0.93 6.77 34.57
N GLY A 7 0.67 7.98 34.05
CA GLY A 7 1.38 9.19 34.47
C GLY A 7 2.84 9.26 34.04
N LEU A 8 3.28 8.41 33.10
CA LEU A 8 4.65 8.35 32.60
C LEU A 8 4.85 9.28 31.41
N LEU A 9 5.95 10.03 31.45
CA LEU A 9 6.45 10.88 30.39
C LEU A 9 7.82 10.39 29.95
N LEU A 10 8.01 10.31 28.63
CA LEU A 10 9.28 9.94 28.04
C LEU A 10 9.75 11.10 27.16
N ILE A 11 10.77 11.81 27.62
CA ILE A 11 11.21 13.08 27.01
C ILE A 11 12.47 12.81 26.18
N PRO A 12 12.41 12.90 24.83
CA PRO A 12 13.54 12.67 23.95
C PRO A 12 14.49 13.86 23.88
N SER A 13 15.78 13.57 23.82
CA SER A 13 16.86 14.50 23.48
C SER A 13 17.80 13.83 22.48
N VAL A 14 18.29 14.59 21.49
CA VAL A 14 19.34 14.12 20.58
C VAL A 14 20.69 14.47 21.21
N SER A 15 21.52 13.47 21.49
CA SER A 15 22.89 13.70 22.01
C SER A 15 23.95 13.63 20.91
N ASN A 16 23.69 12.89 19.84
CA ASN A 16 24.58 12.84 18.67
C ASN A 16 23.81 12.57 17.38
N LEU A 17 24.27 13.15 16.28
CA LEU A 17 23.80 12.93 14.92
C LEU A 17 25.01 12.76 14.02
N SER A 18 25.12 11.62 13.34
CA SER A 18 26.18 11.40 12.36
C SER A 18 25.89 12.15 11.06
N GLU A 19 26.95 12.39 10.29
CA GLU A 19 26.80 12.70 8.87
C GLU A 19 26.19 11.50 8.11
N ILE A 20 25.73 11.77 6.89
CA ILE A 20 25.27 10.73 5.96
C ILE A 20 26.49 9.97 5.45
N ASP A 21 26.53 8.65 5.65
CA ASP A 21 27.62 7.81 5.14
C ASP A 21 27.52 7.53 3.63
N GLN A 22 28.52 6.85 3.07
CA GLN A 22 28.55 6.46 1.64
C GLN A 22 27.38 5.56 1.19
N TYR A 23 26.70 4.93 2.13
CA TYR A 23 25.54 4.08 1.92
C TYR A 23 24.22 4.84 2.10
N GLY A 24 24.26 6.11 2.51
CA GLY A 24 23.08 6.94 2.77
C GLY A 24 22.51 6.76 4.17
N ASN A 25 23.25 6.15 5.10
CA ASN A 25 22.82 5.98 6.48
C ASN A 25 23.13 7.20 7.33
N VAL A 26 22.23 7.50 8.25
CA VAL A 26 22.39 8.45 9.34
C VAL A 26 22.17 7.69 10.64
N ASN A 27 23.07 7.87 11.59
CA ASN A 27 22.95 7.34 12.94
C ASN A 27 22.63 8.47 13.90
N VAL A 28 21.67 8.24 14.79
CA VAL A 28 21.30 9.19 15.84
C VAL A 28 21.46 8.49 17.19
N THR A 29 22.07 9.17 18.15
CA THR A 29 22.03 8.76 19.57
C THR A 29 20.97 9.59 20.25
N MET A 30 19.94 8.92 20.75
CA MET A 30 18.86 9.50 21.52
C MET A 30 19.08 9.21 22.99
N GLU A 31 18.84 10.21 23.82
CA GLU A 31 18.74 10.07 25.26
C GLU A 31 17.31 10.39 25.69
N TYR A 32 16.74 9.55 26.54
CA TYR A 32 15.40 9.73 27.05
C TYR A 32 15.42 9.95 28.55
N THR A 33 14.61 10.91 28.99
CA THR A 33 14.28 11.10 30.40
C THR A 33 12.93 10.44 30.65
N LEU A 34 12.90 9.45 31.53
CA LEU A 34 11.65 8.88 32.03
C LEU A 34 11.26 9.64 33.30
N ALA A 35 10.08 10.24 33.30
CA ALA A 35 9.54 10.97 34.44
C ALA A 35 8.11 10.53 34.74
N HIS A 36 7.70 10.65 35.99
CA HIS A 36 6.31 10.50 36.42
C HIS A 36 5.68 11.87 36.65
N LYS A 37 4.37 12.00 36.45
CA LYS A 37 3.60 13.23 36.66
C LYS A 37 3.71 13.79 38.09
N ASP A 38 4.06 12.94 39.06
CA ASP A 38 4.25 13.33 40.46
C ASP A 38 5.65 13.93 40.72
N GLY A 39 6.48 14.06 39.70
CA GLY A 39 7.79 14.72 39.76
C GLY A 39 8.99 13.79 39.94
N GLU A 40 8.76 12.48 40.10
CA GLU A 40 9.85 11.49 40.10
C GLU A 40 10.49 11.40 38.72
N VAL A 41 11.83 11.36 38.69
CA VAL A 41 12.61 11.24 37.46
C VAL A 41 13.54 10.05 37.62
N TRP A 42 13.55 9.17 36.61
CA TRP A 42 14.51 8.08 36.57
C TRP A 42 15.94 8.66 36.58
N PRO A 43 16.83 8.19 37.47
CA PRO A 43 18.09 8.87 37.74
C PRO A 43 19.03 8.91 36.52
N ASP A 44 18.97 7.88 35.67
CA ASP A 44 19.86 7.75 34.52
C ASP A 44 19.15 8.09 33.21
N LYS A 45 19.90 8.60 32.22
CA LYS A 45 19.37 8.73 30.86
C LYS A 45 19.29 7.36 30.23
N ILE A 46 18.17 7.07 29.56
CA ILE A 46 18.06 5.85 28.76
C ILE A 46 18.57 6.17 27.36
N THR A 47 19.69 5.57 26.99
CA THR A 47 20.35 5.83 25.70
C THR A 47 20.00 4.74 24.69
N ILE A 48 19.67 5.16 23.47
CA ILE A 48 19.47 4.25 22.35
C ILE A 48 19.99 4.86 21.05
N ILE A 49 20.43 4.00 20.15
CA ILE A 49 20.90 4.39 18.82
C ILE A 49 19.83 4.01 17.80
N GLY A 50 19.54 4.93 16.89
CA GLY A 50 18.72 4.67 15.71
C GLY A 50 19.52 4.89 14.44
N THR A 51 19.22 4.11 13.42
CA THR A 51 19.80 4.24 12.08
C THR A 51 18.67 4.44 11.07
N GLY A 52 18.86 5.36 10.14
CA GLY A 52 17.93 5.61 9.06
C GLY A 52 18.64 5.78 7.74
N ASN A 53 18.07 5.23 6.67
CA ASN A 53 18.60 5.33 5.32
C ASN A 53 17.57 5.94 4.37
N ASP A 54 18.01 6.84 3.50
CA ASP A 54 17.13 7.44 2.47
C ASP A 54 17.78 7.50 1.08
N LYS A 55 18.59 6.49 0.75
CA LYS A 55 19.21 6.36 -0.57
C LYS A 55 18.18 5.92 -1.61
N ASN A 56 18.14 6.59 -2.75
CA ASN A 56 17.30 6.25 -3.89
C ASN A 56 18.05 5.38 -4.91
N SER A 57 17.31 4.76 -5.82
CA SER A 57 17.85 3.86 -6.85
C SER A 57 18.78 4.53 -7.86
N LYS A 58 18.81 5.87 -7.90
CA LYS A 58 19.70 6.67 -8.75
C LYS A 58 20.95 7.14 -8.02
N GLY A 59 21.18 6.66 -6.78
CA GLY A 59 22.35 6.98 -5.97
C GLY A 59 22.26 8.28 -5.18
N GLY A 60 21.17 9.03 -5.28
CA GLY A 60 20.95 10.23 -4.45
C GLY A 60 20.47 9.87 -3.06
N VAL A 61 20.75 10.71 -2.06
CA VAL A 61 20.24 10.58 -0.69
C VAL A 61 19.21 11.68 -0.45
N GLY A 62 18.03 11.29 0.04
CA GLY A 62 16.96 12.21 0.41
C GLY A 62 17.09 12.75 1.83
N ASP A 63 16.05 13.44 2.29
CA ASP A 63 15.99 14.15 3.57
C ASP A 63 15.42 13.31 4.73
N LYS A 64 15.00 12.07 4.49
CA LYS A 64 14.28 11.26 5.50
C LYS A 64 15.18 10.39 6.37
N GLY A 65 16.49 10.40 6.16
CA GLY A 65 17.45 9.57 6.91
C GLY A 65 17.36 9.81 8.42
N THR A 66 17.48 11.07 8.85
CA THR A 66 17.38 11.46 10.27
C THR A 66 16.03 11.14 10.87
N TYR A 67 14.94 11.42 10.15
CA TYR A 67 13.57 11.10 10.60
C TYR A 67 13.40 9.59 10.85
N LYS A 68 13.88 8.75 9.93
CA LYS A 68 13.85 7.29 10.08
C LYS A 68 14.69 6.81 11.27
N ALA A 69 15.88 7.39 11.47
CA ALA A 69 16.75 7.08 12.59
C ALA A 69 16.08 7.37 13.94
N MET A 70 15.52 8.58 14.10
CA MET A 70 14.82 8.97 15.34
C MET A 70 13.57 8.12 15.59
N THR A 71 12.81 7.81 14.53
CA THR A 71 11.61 6.97 14.63
C THR A 71 11.97 5.55 15.08
N GLY A 72 13.00 4.95 14.48
CA GLY A 72 13.51 3.64 14.86
C GLY A 72 14.03 3.61 16.31
N ALA A 73 14.81 4.61 16.70
CA ALA A 73 15.29 4.76 18.08
C ALA A 73 14.13 4.77 19.09
N ASN A 74 13.08 5.55 18.83
CA ASN A 74 11.92 5.62 19.74
C ASN A 74 11.15 4.29 19.78
N LYS A 75 10.95 3.63 18.63
CA LYS A 75 10.29 2.31 18.56
C LYS A 75 11.02 1.27 19.42
N TYR A 76 12.33 1.09 19.19
CA TYR A 76 13.10 0.05 19.87
C TYR A 76 13.34 0.38 21.35
N LEU A 77 13.33 1.66 21.73
CA LEU A 77 13.37 2.05 23.14
C LEU A 77 12.12 1.54 23.85
N LEU A 78 10.93 1.80 23.32
CA LEU A 78 9.68 1.39 23.95
C LEU A 78 9.58 -0.13 24.08
N PHE A 79 9.99 -0.88 23.04
CA PHE A 79 10.03 -2.33 23.11
C PHE A 79 10.95 -2.84 24.23
N LYS A 80 12.16 -2.27 24.35
CA LYS A 80 13.10 -2.65 25.41
C LYS A 80 12.65 -2.19 26.79
N LEU A 81 12.06 -1.00 26.89
CA LEU A 81 11.59 -0.45 28.16
C LEU A 81 10.47 -1.31 28.76
N PHE A 82 9.54 -1.77 27.92
CA PHE A 82 8.41 -2.59 28.37
C PHE A 82 8.65 -4.10 28.27
N GLN A 83 9.86 -4.53 27.89
CA GLN A 83 10.19 -5.95 27.67
C GLN A 83 9.16 -6.66 26.80
N ILE A 84 8.65 -5.96 25.78
CA ILE A 84 7.68 -6.52 24.85
C ILE A 84 8.43 -7.56 24.03
N GLU A 85 7.93 -8.80 24.04
CA GLU A 85 8.47 -9.86 23.21
C GLU A 85 8.40 -9.42 21.75
N THR A 86 9.57 -9.12 21.22
CA THR A 86 9.75 -9.02 19.78
C THR A 86 9.79 -10.46 19.29
N GLY A 87 8.75 -10.95 18.62
CA GLY A 87 8.81 -12.25 17.95
C GLY A 87 9.99 -12.33 16.97
N ASP A 88 10.10 -13.43 16.22
CA ASP A 88 11.19 -13.67 15.24
C ASP A 88 11.37 -12.51 14.22
N ASP A 89 10.42 -11.58 14.14
CA ASP A 89 10.56 -10.27 13.54
C ASP A 89 9.79 -9.18 14.35
N PRO A 90 10.46 -8.28 15.09
CA PRO A 90 9.83 -7.14 15.79
C PRO A 90 9.10 -6.14 14.90
N GLU A 91 9.37 -6.16 13.59
CA GLU A 91 8.65 -5.38 12.58
C GLU A 91 7.39 -6.11 12.11
N LYS A 92 7.14 -7.36 12.53
CA LYS A 92 5.90 -8.07 12.22
C LYS A 92 4.86 -7.88 13.33
N THR A 93 4.02 -6.86 13.22
CA THR A 93 2.74 -6.85 13.94
C THR A 93 1.80 -7.94 13.38
N GLU A 94 0.70 -8.32 14.03
CA GLU A 94 -0.36 -9.10 13.34
C GLU A 94 -0.98 -8.32 12.16
N ALA A 95 -0.79 -6.98 12.11
CA ALA A 95 -1.06 -6.16 10.93
C ALA A 95 0.05 -6.25 9.85
N ASP A 96 1.17 -6.89 10.18
CA ASP A 96 2.24 -7.42 9.33
C ASP A 96 2.28 -8.96 9.35
N ALA A 97 1.20 -9.65 9.77
CA ALA A 97 0.79 -10.82 8.99
C ALA A 97 0.87 -10.30 7.57
N PRO A 98 1.74 -10.87 6.69
CA PRO A 98 2.14 -10.18 5.48
C PRO A 98 0.85 -9.66 4.86
N LYS A 99 0.60 -8.33 4.91
CA LYS A 99 -0.37 -7.69 4.03
C LYS A 99 0.12 -8.20 2.73
N PRO A 100 -0.58 -9.19 2.12
CA PRO A 100 0.05 -10.19 1.29
C PRO A 100 0.95 -9.38 0.44
N ALA A 101 2.27 -9.50 0.71
CA ALA A 101 3.19 -8.70 -0.06
C ALA A 101 2.69 -9.00 -1.45
N THR A 102 2.42 -8.01 -2.26
CA THR A 102 2.27 -8.27 -3.68
C THR A 102 3.66 -8.76 -4.15
N ARG A 103 4.26 -9.83 -3.57
CA ARG A 103 4.50 -11.10 -4.26
C ARG A 103 3.40 -11.16 -5.31
N GLY A 104 3.71 -10.53 -6.45
CA GLY A 104 2.78 -10.39 -7.55
C GLY A 104 2.11 -11.74 -7.69
N ALA A 105 0.77 -11.73 -7.70
CA ALA A 105 0.01 -12.95 -7.89
C ALA A 105 0.71 -13.75 -8.99
N LYS A 106 1.07 -15.00 -8.69
CA LYS A 106 1.77 -15.83 -9.67
C LYS A 106 0.84 -15.93 -10.87
N LEU A 107 1.14 -15.17 -11.92
CA LEU A 107 0.40 -15.21 -13.16
C LEU A 107 0.64 -16.59 -13.76
N HIS A 108 -0.43 -17.36 -13.88
CA HIS A 108 -0.44 -18.67 -14.50
C HIS A 108 -0.68 -18.57 -16.01
N GLY A 109 -1.16 -17.42 -16.49
CA GLY A 109 -1.36 -17.16 -17.91
C GLY A 109 -0.12 -16.66 -18.66
N PRO A 110 -0.22 -16.58 -20.00
CA PRO A 110 0.89 -16.20 -20.86
C PRO A 110 1.34 -14.74 -20.68
N LEU A 111 0.45 -13.83 -20.28
CA LEU A 111 0.77 -12.41 -20.12
C LEU A 111 1.42 -12.13 -18.76
N LYS A 112 2.45 -11.28 -18.74
CA LYS A 112 3.03 -10.77 -17.49
C LYS A 112 2.23 -9.60 -16.93
N VAL A 113 2.43 -9.22 -15.66
CA VAL A 113 1.64 -8.18 -14.97
C VAL A 113 1.58 -6.89 -15.81
N MET A 114 2.71 -6.46 -16.36
CA MET A 114 2.80 -5.24 -17.17
C MET A 114 1.98 -5.32 -18.46
N GLU A 115 2.08 -6.43 -19.19
CA GLU A 115 1.34 -6.67 -20.43
C GLU A 115 -0.16 -6.83 -20.18
N LEU A 116 -0.51 -7.57 -19.11
CA LEU A 116 -1.90 -7.76 -18.69
C LEU A 116 -2.52 -6.41 -18.29
N LYS A 117 -1.78 -5.57 -17.57
CA LYS A 117 -2.20 -4.21 -17.20
C LYS A 117 -2.44 -3.33 -18.42
N GLU A 118 -1.54 -3.36 -19.39
CA GLU A 118 -1.68 -2.61 -20.63
C GLU A 118 -2.92 -3.05 -21.42
N LYS A 119 -3.12 -4.37 -21.58
CA LYS A 119 -4.28 -4.91 -22.28
C LYS A 119 -5.60 -4.66 -21.53
N MET A 120 -5.62 -4.72 -20.21
CA MET A 120 -6.80 -4.38 -19.41
C MET A 120 -7.17 -2.89 -19.51
N ARG A 121 -6.19 -2.00 -19.68
CA ARG A 121 -6.46 -0.57 -19.96
C ARG A 121 -6.99 -0.35 -21.36
N ALA A 122 -6.42 -1.03 -22.36
CA ALA A 122 -6.92 -0.99 -23.73
C ALA A 122 -8.38 -1.48 -23.78
N PHE A 123 -8.67 -2.61 -23.15
CA PHE A 123 -10.03 -3.12 -22.98
C PHE A 123 -10.97 -2.09 -22.34
N ALA A 124 -10.56 -1.44 -21.25
CA ALA A 124 -11.39 -0.44 -20.60
C ALA A 124 -11.69 0.77 -21.51
N GLY A 125 -10.74 1.16 -22.37
CA GLY A 125 -10.95 2.19 -23.39
C GLY A 125 -11.94 1.75 -24.45
N ASP A 126 -11.76 0.55 -25.00
CA ASP A 126 -12.63 -0.01 -26.05
C ASP A 126 -14.05 -0.25 -25.52
N LEU A 127 -14.19 -0.78 -24.30
CA LEU A 127 -15.47 -0.99 -23.64
C LEU A 127 -16.26 0.31 -23.47
N ALA A 128 -15.57 1.43 -23.20
CA ALA A 128 -16.20 2.75 -23.10
C ALA A 128 -16.65 3.29 -24.47
N ALA A 129 -16.03 2.83 -25.57
CA ALA A 129 -16.35 3.25 -26.93
C ALA A 129 -17.48 2.42 -27.58
N VAL A 130 -17.75 1.21 -27.09
CA VAL A 130 -18.83 0.33 -27.56
C VAL A 130 -20.17 1.05 -27.56
N SER A 131 -20.88 1.09 -28.69
CA SER A 131 -22.13 1.85 -28.85
C SER A 131 -23.41 1.01 -28.86
N ASP A 132 -23.30 -0.30 -29.09
CA ASP A 132 -24.43 -1.24 -29.13
C ASP A 132 -24.08 -2.64 -28.59
N GLU A 133 -25.08 -3.52 -28.47
CA GLU A 133 -24.88 -4.87 -27.92
C GLU A 133 -24.02 -5.77 -28.82
N VAL A 134 -24.02 -5.54 -30.14
CA VAL A 134 -23.21 -6.31 -31.10
C VAL A 134 -21.72 -5.96 -30.93
N GLU A 135 -21.41 -4.67 -30.82
CA GLU A 135 -20.07 -4.17 -30.52
C GLU A 135 -19.61 -4.62 -29.13
N LEU A 136 -20.52 -4.70 -28.14
CA LEU A 136 -20.19 -5.21 -26.81
C LEU A 136 -19.73 -6.67 -26.89
N VAL A 137 -20.47 -7.51 -27.60
CA VAL A 137 -20.11 -8.92 -27.80
C VAL A 137 -18.78 -9.04 -28.56
N GLY A 138 -18.57 -8.21 -29.59
CA GLY A 138 -17.31 -8.15 -30.33
C GLY A 138 -16.12 -7.76 -29.44
N CYS A 139 -16.29 -6.75 -28.59
CA CYS A 139 -15.29 -6.29 -27.64
C CYS A 139 -14.92 -7.40 -26.64
N LEU A 140 -15.92 -8.04 -26.01
CA LEU A 140 -15.67 -9.12 -25.05
C LEU A 140 -14.94 -10.31 -25.68
N ASN A 141 -15.33 -10.72 -26.89
CA ASN A 141 -14.67 -11.80 -27.61
C ASN A 141 -13.22 -11.45 -27.98
N GLY A 142 -12.96 -10.21 -28.40
CA GLY A 142 -11.61 -9.74 -28.74
C GLY A 142 -10.64 -9.78 -27.55
N TYR A 143 -11.16 -9.60 -26.34
CA TYR A 143 -10.39 -9.58 -25.10
C TYR A 143 -10.53 -10.85 -24.26
N GLN A 144 -11.24 -11.88 -24.72
CA GLN A 144 -11.59 -13.06 -23.92
C GLN A 144 -10.40 -13.66 -23.16
N SER A 145 -9.28 -13.93 -23.86
CA SER A 145 -8.07 -14.50 -23.22
C SER A 145 -7.44 -13.59 -22.15
N VAL A 146 -7.59 -12.27 -22.29
CA VAL A 146 -7.10 -11.28 -21.33
C VAL A 146 -8.02 -11.24 -20.11
N LEU A 147 -9.34 -11.25 -20.33
CA LEU A 147 -10.36 -11.26 -19.29
C LEU A 147 -10.29 -12.55 -18.47
N ASP A 148 -10.18 -13.71 -19.12
CA ASP A 148 -10.01 -15.02 -18.49
C ASP A 148 -8.75 -15.07 -17.61
N GLN A 149 -7.64 -14.51 -18.12
CA GLN A 149 -6.41 -14.43 -17.35
C GLN A 149 -6.54 -13.46 -16.16
N CYS A 150 -7.17 -12.31 -16.35
CA CYS A 150 -7.40 -11.33 -15.29
C CYS A 150 -8.27 -11.93 -14.17
N GLN A 151 -9.40 -12.54 -14.53
CA GLN A 151 -10.31 -13.19 -13.58
C GLN A 151 -9.62 -14.27 -12.75
N ARG A 152 -8.78 -15.09 -13.40
CA ARG A 152 -8.09 -16.21 -12.74
C ARG A 152 -6.89 -15.77 -11.90
N ASP A 153 -6.06 -14.89 -12.43
CA ASP A 153 -4.74 -14.58 -11.84
C ASP A 153 -4.78 -13.32 -10.96
N LEU A 154 -5.74 -12.41 -11.18
CA LEU A 154 -5.89 -11.12 -10.48
C LEU A 154 -7.36 -10.84 -10.15
N PRO A 155 -8.00 -11.65 -9.28
CA PRO A 155 -9.42 -11.50 -8.93
C PRO A 155 -9.76 -10.11 -8.38
N ASP A 156 -8.82 -9.45 -7.70
CA ASP A 156 -8.98 -8.08 -7.21
C ASP A 156 -9.20 -7.06 -8.34
N TRP A 157 -8.62 -7.29 -9.54
CA TRP A 157 -8.88 -6.43 -10.71
C TRP A 157 -10.21 -6.75 -11.39
N TRP A 158 -10.70 -7.97 -11.19
CA TRP A 158 -11.92 -8.46 -11.80
C TRP A 158 -13.17 -8.06 -11.01
N PHE A 159 -13.17 -8.25 -9.70
CA PHE A 159 -14.33 -8.07 -8.80
C PHE A 159 -14.30 -6.77 -7.96
N GLY A 160 -13.24 -5.94 -7.99
CA GLY A 160 -13.19 -4.80 -7.08
C GLY A 160 -11.91 -3.97 -7.04
N ASP A 161 -11.61 -3.49 -5.83
CA ASP A 161 -10.71 -2.40 -5.38
C ASP A 161 -9.21 -2.58 -5.69
N GLY A 162 -8.92 -3.23 -6.80
CA GLY A 162 -7.62 -3.23 -7.43
C GLY A 162 -7.07 -1.82 -7.60
N LYS A 163 -5.86 -1.62 -7.07
CA LYS A 163 -5.14 -0.34 -7.11
C LYS A 163 -4.88 0.18 -8.54
N ASP A 164 -4.79 -0.73 -9.51
CA ASP A 164 -4.38 -0.45 -10.88
C ASP A 164 -5.52 -0.54 -11.91
N ILE A 165 -6.40 -1.53 -11.74
CA ILE A 165 -7.63 -1.75 -12.51
C ILE A 165 -8.69 -2.08 -11.46
N ASN A 166 -9.82 -1.38 -11.50
CA ASN A 166 -10.87 -1.50 -10.49
C ASN A 166 -12.14 -2.05 -11.14
N GLY A 167 -12.53 -3.26 -10.73
CA GLY A 167 -13.80 -3.91 -11.08
C GLY A 167 -14.08 -4.03 -12.58
N ALA A 168 -13.39 -4.94 -13.28
CA ALA A 168 -13.63 -5.18 -14.70
C ALA A 168 -15.03 -5.77 -14.97
N MET A 169 -15.52 -6.63 -14.08
CA MET A 169 -16.85 -7.25 -14.20
C MET A 169 -17.96 -6.21 -14.07
N GLU A 170 -17.88 -5.36 -13.04
CA GLU A 170 -18.87 -4.31 -12.77
C GLU A 170 -18.96 -3.32 -13.94
N ARG A 171 -17.84 -3.02 -14.60
CA ARG A 171 -17.82 -2.17 -15.81
C ARG A 171 -18.53 -2.81 -16.98
N ILE A 172 -18.33 -4.12 -17.19
CA ILE A 172 -19.01 -4.86 -18.27
C ILE A 172 -20.52 -4.88 -18.01
N GLU A 173 -20.92 -5.16 -16.77
CA GLU A 173 -22.33 -5.18 -16.37
C GLU A 173 -22.98 -3.81 -16.50
N ALA A 174 -22.30 -2.75 -16.03
CA ALA A 174 -22.77 -1.37 -16.18
C ALA A 174 -22.95 -1.01 -17.66
N ARG A 175 -21.95 -1.31 -18.51
CA ARG A 175 -22.07 -1.00 -19.94
C ARG A 175 -23.20 -1.78 -20.60
N ARG A 176 -23.37 -3.07 -20.25
CA ARG A 176 -24.48 -3.88 -20.74
C ARG A 176 -25.85 -3.31 -20.33
N ALA A 177 -25.97 -2.84 -19.09
CA ALA A 177 -27.20 -2.24 -18.60
C ALA A 177 -27.53 -0.92 -19.31
N GLU A 178 -26.53 -0.06 -19.53
CA GLU A 178 -26.67 1.18 -20.29
C GLU A 178 -27.19 0.93 -21.70
N LEU A 179 -26.59 -0.01 -22.43
CA LEU A 179 -26.98 -0.33 -23.81
C LEU A 179 -28.41 -0.88 -23.91
N LYS A 180 -28.80 -1.76 -22.98
CA LYS A 180 -30.18 -2.28 -22.91
C LYS A 180 -31.20 -1.19 -22.59
N SER A 181 -30.84 -0.24 -21.73
CA SER A 181 -31.70 0.90 -21.42
C SER A 181 -31.87 1.83 -22.62
N ALA A 182 -30.82 1.99 -23.45
CA ALA A 182 -30.87 2.81 -24.65
C ALA A 182 -31.74 2.21 -25.76
N GLU A 183 -31.74 0.87 -25.92
CA GLU A 183 -32.65 0.19 -26.86
C GLU A 183 -34.12 0.33 -26.47
N THR A 184 -34.44 0.34 -25.17
CA THR A 184 -35.83 0.42 -24.69
C THR A 184 -36.46 1.81 -24.89
N ILE A 185 -35.65 2.86 -25.10
CA ILE A 185 -36.11 4.24 -25.28
C ILE A 185 -36.45 4.55 -26.75
N TYR A 186 -36.03 3.70 -27.70
CA TYR A 186 -36.22 3.92 -29.15
C TYR A 186 -37.34 3.02 -29.75
N ASP A 187 -38.50 2.94 -29.11
CA ASP A 187 -39.74 2.55 -29.80
C ASP A 187 -40.31 3.81 -30.48
N GLY A 188 -39.85 4.06 -31.71
CA GLY A 188 -40.39 5.08 -32.62
C GLY A 188 -41.87 4.83 -32.97
N PRO A 189 -42.57 5.86 -33.49
CA PRO A 189 -44.01 6.00 -33.35
C PRO A 189 -44.79 4.90 -34.06
N ALA A 190 -45.86 4.45 -33.40
CA ALA A 190 -46.92 3.65 -34.01
C ALA A 190 -47.37 4.31 -35.32
N THR A 191 -47.03 3.68 -36.44
CA THR A 191 -47.58 4.03 -37.74
C THR A 191 -49.04 3.58 -37.78
N GLU A 192 -49.94 4.53 -37.96
CA GLU A 192 -51.37 4.36 -38.27
C GLU A 192 -51.62 3.53 -39.54
#